data_AF-A0A917LW87-F1
#
_entry.id   AF-A0A917LW87-F1
#
_cell.length_a   1.000
_cell.length_b   1.000
_cell.length_c   1.000
_cell.angle_alpha   90.00
_cell.angle_beta   90.00
_cell.angle_gamma   90.00
#
_symmetry.space_group_name_H-M   'P 1'
#
loop_
_entity.id
_entity.type
_entity.pdbx_description
1 polymer ?
#
loop_
_entity_poly.entity_id
_entity_poly.type
_entity_poly.pdbx_seq_one_letter_code
_entity_poly.pdbx_strand_id
1 'polypeptide(L)'
;MSGAYDNRPVYPDEQSTIEKFEQCYEQYRSRIRSYISLKTNAAAADDLTQQVFLKAIENLHSFKENASFFTWIFKIAENTVKNEYRSLARKKEMPYDFTSYESQSVSLDFAKYVEIRIDIGSALNKLKELDQQIISLRFFLDCTLSEIANIVGMRESAVKNRLYRSLEKLRTELKEWGDIAVMSILDMISIVNKNEAAGSKDPFEKVHQDLFRTLKENVERIASKYKHRPSCKTIIEIYPDLPTFHQAVGEADAPNWFMGTYEGNRLKIVSPLNPGPEHTYESIIKSTLHLYTMWLIEDINATAPKWVRQGIGGYEAKQMTEEFIANTTADAVRRGEIPEFLEFNNDTWDFETMKGFQYSYLIVEFITESYGLDTLNQVIRNPHEFNGIFKRSESELREQWISYMKTKFNI
;
A
#
# COMPACT_ATOMS: atom_id res chain seq x y z
N MET A 1 -42.18 -23.46 67.82
CA MET A 1 -42.62 -22.33 66.97
C MET A 1 -41.41 -21.85 66.16
N SER A 2 -41.64 -21.61 64.88
CA SER A 2 -40.67 -21.28 63.84
C SER A 2 -39.81 -20.05 64.16
N GLY A 3 -38.55 -20.07 63.71
CA GLY A 3 -37.63 -18.93 63.78
C GLY A 3 -36.24 -19.28 63.25
N ALA A 4 -36.15 -19.79 62.01
CA ALA A 4 -34.88 -19.87 61.30
C ALA A 4 -34.47 -18.44 60.91
N TYR A 5 -33.53 -17.85 61.66
CA TYR A 5 -32.86 -16.62 61.25
C TYR A 5 -31.84 -16.98 60.17
N ASP A 6 -32.13 -16.47 58.97
CA ASP A 6 -31.33 -16.54 57.74
C ASP A 6 -29.94 -15.92 57.99
N ASN A 7 -28.94 -16.77 58.22
CA ASN A 7 -27.53 -16.40 58.23
C ASN A 7 -27.08 -16.20 56.78
N ARG A 8 -27.40 -15.06 56.17
CA ARG A 8 -26.73 -14.64 54.95
C ARG A 8 -25.34 -14.10 55.31
N PRO A 9 -24.27 -14.51 54.60
CA PRO A 9 -22.97 -13.89 54.75
C PRO A 9 -23.11 -12.40 54.41
N VAL A 10 -22.72 -11.53 55.34
CA VAL A 10 -22.54 -10.10 55.05
C VAL A 10 -21.26 -10.00 54.21
N TYR A 11 -21.42 -9.89 52.90
CA TYR A 11 -20.32 -9.58 51.99
C TYR A 11 -19.91 -8.11 52.21
N PRO A 12 -18.61 -7.81 52.44
CA PRO A 12 -18.16 -6.43 52.59
C PRO A 12 -18.38 -5.66 51.28
N ASP A 13 -19.29 -4.69 51.32
CA ASP A 13 -19.40 -3.53 50.41
C ASP A 13 -19.22 -3.79 48.90
N GLU A 14 -19.81 -4.89 48.39
CA GLU A 14 -19.86 -5.18 46.94
C GLU A 14 -20.60 -4.07 46.18
N GLN A 15 -21.62 -3.48 46.79
CA GLN A 15 -22.43 -2.41 46.18
C GLN A 15 -21.61 -1.14 45.92
N SER A 16 -20.83 -0.64 46.90
CA SER A 16 -19.96 0.54 46.67
C SER A 16 -18.86 0.26 45.67
N THR A 17 -18.37 -0.98 45.63
CA THR A 17 -17.33 -1.41 44.68
C THR A 17 -17.87 -1.44 43.25
N ILE A 18 -19.10 -1.94 43.05
CA ILE A 18 -19.79 -1.95 41.77
C ILE A 18 -20.10 -0.51 41.30
N GLU A 19 -20.64 0.35 42.17
CA GLU A 19 -20.95 1.75 41.84
C GLU A 19 -19.69 2.55 41.46
N LYS A 20 -18.57 2.35 42.17
CA LYS A 20 -17.28 2.96 41.83
C LYS A 20 -16.74 2.43 40.49
N PHE A 21 -16.91 1.14 40.20
CA PHE A 21 -16.49 0.55 38.93
C PHE A 21 -17.35 1.05 37.76
N GLU A 22 -18.67 1.20 37.95
CA GLU A 22 -19.59 1.75 36.95
C GLU A 22 -19.22 3.17 36.56
N GLN A 23 -18.86 4.02 37.54
CA GLN A 23 -18.35 5.37 37.25
C GLN A 23 -17.04 5.34 36.45
N CYS A 24 -16.12 4.42 36.79
CA CYS A 24 -14.88 4.23 36.03
C CYS A 24 -15.15 3.71 34.61
N TYR A 25 -16.13 2.82 34.45
CA TYR A 25 -16.55 2.27 33.17
C TYR A 25 -17.02 3.38 32.24
N GLU A 26 -17.99 4.19 32.68
CA GLU A 26 -18.50 5.32 31.90
C GLU A 26 -17.41 6.33 31.54
N GLN A 27 -16.47 6.57 32.47
CA GLN A 27 -15.37 7.50 32.24
C GLN A 27 -14.34 6.99 31.21
N TYR A 28 -14.01 5.70 31.22
CA TYR A 28 -12.86 5.18 30.47
C TYR A 28 -13.23 4.31 29.27
N ARG A 29 -14.47 3.83 29.15
CA ARG A 29 -14.90 2.94 28.06
C ARG A 29 -14.59 3.49 26.69
N SER A 30 -14.98 4.74 26.44
CA SER A 30 -14.75 5.40 25.15
C SER A 30 -13.27 5.47 24.81
N ARG A 31 -12.41 5.85 25.77
CA ARG A 31 -10.96 5.94 25.58
C ARG A 31 -10.33 4.57 25.31
N ILE A 32 -10.69 3.54 26.07
CA ILE A 32 -10.18 2.17 25.87
C ILE A 32 -10.63 1.61 24.51
N ARG A 33 -11.91 1.82 24.14
CA ARG A 33 -12.41 1.41 22.84
C ARG A 33 -11.68 2.11 21.70
N SER A 34 -11.49 3.42 21.80
CA SER A 34 -10.73 4.19 20.82
C SER A 34 -9.32 3.63 20.66
N TYR A 35 -8.60 3.35 21.75
CA TYR A 35 -7.28 2.73 21.70
C TYR A 35 -7.29 1.40 20.94
N ILE A 36 -8.23 0.51 21.25
CA ILE A 36 -8.33 -0.81 20.62
C ILE A 36 -8.70 -0.67 19.14
N SER A 37 -9.61 0.24 18.79
CA SER A 37 -10.01 0.50 17.40
C SER A 37 -8.88 1.02 16.53
N LEU A 38 -7.89 1.69 17.11
CA LEU A 38 -6.67 2.05 16.38
C LEU A 38 -5.87 0.82 15.97
N LYS A 39 -6.08 -0.35 16.57
CA LYS A 39 -5.27 -1.55 16.36
C LYS A 39 -6.07 -2.68 15.69
N THR A 40 -7.38 -2.66 15.79
CA THR A 40 -8.25 -3.72 15.28
C THR A 40 -9.38 -3.18 14.42
N ASN A 41 -10.08 -4.05 13.69
CA ASN A 41 -11.34 -3.67 13.05
C ASN A 41 -12.42 -3.32 14.10
N ALA A 42 -13.50 -2.67 13.64
CA ALA A 42 -14.58 -2.19 14.51
C ALA A 42 -15.24 -3.30 15.35
N ALA A 43 -15.49 -4.48 14.76
CA ALA A 43 -16.12 -5.60 15.47
C ALA A 43 -15.22 -6.13 16.60
N ALA A 44 -13.94 -6.36 16.30
CA ALA A 44 -12.95 -6.76 17.30
C ALA A 44 -12.74 -5.70 18.37
N ALA A 45 -12.86 -4.41 18.03
CA ALA A 45 -12.69 -3.32 18.98
C ALA A 45 -13.76 -3.34 20.08
N ASP A 46 -15.02 -3.57 19.70
CA ASP A 46 -16.12 -3.68 20.66
C ASP A 46 -15.97 -4.91 21.58
N ASP A 47 -15.66 -6.07 21.01
CA ASP A 47 -15.49 -7.32 21.76
C ASP A 47 -14.31 -7.25 22.73
N LEU A 48 -13.15 -6.78 22.27
CA LEU A 48 -11.97 -6.64 23.12
C LEU A 48 -12.17 -5.59 24.19
N THR A 49 -12.90 -4.49 23.91
CA THR A 49 -13.26 -3.51 24.94
C THR A 49 -14.04 -4.17 26.06
N GLN A 50 -15.05 -4.99 25.74
CA GLN A 50 -15.81 -5.73 26.75
C GLN A 50 -14.91 -6.65 27.57
N GLN A 51 -14.02 -7.41 26.91
CA GLN A 51 -13.06 -8.28 27.60
C GLN A 51 -12.14 -7.53 28.56
N VAL A 52 -11.73 -6.31 28.21
CA VAL A 52 -10.88 -5.48 29.08
C VAL A 52 -11.61 -5.11 30.37
N PHE A 53 -12.86 -4.66 30.27
CA PHE A 53 -13.62 -4.28 31.46
C PHE A 53 -14.05 -5.50 32.30
N LEU A 54 -14.31 -6.65 31.68
CA LEU A 54 -14.53 -7.91 32.40
C LEU A 54 -13.27 -8.31 33.20
N LYS A 55 -12.09 -8.28 32.57
CA LYS A 55 -10.83 -8.55 33.29
C LYS A 55 -10.56 -7.49 34.36
N ALA A 56 -10.93 -6.24 34.13
CA ALA A 56 -10.74 -5.18 35.11
C ALA A 56 -11.62 -5.39 36.34
N ILE A 57 -12.90 -5.77 36.20
CA ILE A 57 -13.75 -6.04 37.36
C ILE A 57 -13.28 -7.29 38.13
N GLU A 58 -12.87 -8.34 37.42
CA GLU A 58 -12.31 -9.57 38.03
C GLU A 58 -11.04 -9.30 38.84
N ASN A 59 -10.17 -8.40 38.34
CA ASN A 59 -8.88 -8.11 38.95
C ASN A 59 -8.89 -6.85 39.82
N LEU A 60 -10.06 -6.23 40.06
CA LEU A 60 -10.15 -4.95 40.77
C LEU A 60 -9.55 -5.02 42.18
N HIS A 61 -9.70 -6.15 42.86
CA HIS A 61 -9.11 -6.42 44.18
C HIS A 61 -7.57 -6.36 44.20
N SER A 62 -6.91 -6.52 43.04
CA SER A 62 -5.45 -6.49 42.89
C SER A 62 -4.92 -5.09 42.57
N PHE A 63 -5.79 -4.13 42.29
CA PHE A 63 -5.41 -2.75 42.02
C PHE A 63 -4.91 -2.10 43.31
N LYS A 64 -3.59 -1.96 43.41
CA LYS A 64 -2.93 -1.16 44.43
C LYS A 64 -2.82 0.25 43.86
N GLU A 65 -3.39 1.25 44.53
CA GLU A 65 -3.50 2.68 44.11
C GLU A 65 -2.16 3.41 43.87
N ASN A 66 -1.08 2.68 43.59
CA ASN A 66 0.25 3.15 43.25
C ASN A 66 0.34 3.73 41.81
N ALA A 67 -0.73 3.61 41.02
CA ALA A 67 -0.88 4.21 39.69
C ALA A 67 -2.34 4.65 39.50
N SER A 68 -2.61 5.56 38.56
CA SER A 68 -4.00 5.91 38.24
C SER A 68 -4.77 4.69 37.74
N PHE A 69 -6.07 4.64 38.03
CA PHE A 69 -6.95 3.57 37.52
C PHE A 69 -6.83 3.44 36.00
N PHE A 70 -6.77 4.57 35.29
CA PHE A 70 -6.55 4.60 33.85
C PHE A 70 -5.26 3.89 33.42
N THR A 71 -4.13 4.16 34.09
CA THR A 71 -2.85 3.49 33.78
C THR A 71 -2.95 1.97 33.97
N TRP A 72 -3.67 1.54 35.00
CA TRP A 72 -3.87 0.13 35.30
C TRP A 72 -4.77 -0.56 34.28
N ILE A 73 -5.94 -0.01 33.98
CA ILE A 73 -6.86 -0.59 32.97
C ILE A 73 -6.27 -0.52 31.56
N PHE A 74 -5.44 0.48 31.24
CA PHE A 74 -4.74 0.56 29.97
C PHE A 74 -3.77 -0.61 29.78
N LYS A 75 -3.06 -1.04 30.84
CA LYS A 75 -2.21 -2.25 30.77
C LYS A 75 -3.03 -3.52 30.52
N ILE A 76 -4.24 -3.60 31.09
CA ILE A 76 -5.17 -4.70 30.81
C ILE A 76 -5.60 -4.66 29.34
N ALA A 77 -5.86 -3.47 28.79
CA ALA A 77 -6.17 -3.27 27.38
C ALA A 77 -5.03 -3.69 26.45
N GLU A 78 -3.82 -3.19 26.70
CA GLU A 78 -2.63 -3.54 25.94
C GLU A 78 -2.37 -5.05 25.95
N ASN A 79 -2.45 -5.69 27.11
CA ASN A 79 -2.26 -7.13 27.24
C ASN A 79 -3.37 -7.92 26.53
N THR A 80 -4.61 -7.43 26.58
CA THR A 80 -5.75 -8.08 25.91
C THR A 80 -5.58 -8.04 24.40
N VAL A 81 -5.18 -6.89 23.84
CA VAL A 81 -4.86 -6.74 22.42
C VAL A 81 -3.68 -7.63 22.02
N LYS A 82 -2.57 -7.62 22.78
CA LYS A 82 -1.42 -8.52 22.54
C LYS A 82 -1.81 -10.00 22.56
N ASN A 83 -2.67 -10.40 23.49
CA ASN A 83 -3.14 -11.78 23.58
C ASN A 83 -4.05 -12.17 22.43
N GLU A 84 -4.91 -11.27 21.96
CA GLU A 84 -5.74 -11.49 20.78
C GLU A 84 -4.87 -11.71 19.55
N TYR A 85 -3.86 -10.86 19.32
CA TYR A 85 -2.93 -11.06 18.22
C TYR A 85 -2.18 -12.39 18.30
N ARG A 86 -1.70 -12.77 19.49
CA ARG A 86 -1.06 -14.08 19.71
C ARG A 86 -2.03 -15.23 19.45
N SER A 87 -3.33 -15.05 19.75
CA SER A 87 -4.38 -16.04 19.51
C SER A 87 -4.68 -16.20 18.02
N LEU A 88 -4.83 -15.08 17.30
CA LEU A 88 -5.00 -15.06 15.85
C LEU A 88 -3.80 -15.68 15.13
N ALA A 89 -2.58 -15.37 15.59
CA ALA A 89 -1.35 -15.99 15.07
C ALA A 89 -1.33 -17.51 15.28
N ARG A 90 -1.80 -18.02 16.42
CA ARG A 90 -1.88 -19.47 16.69
C ARG A 90 -2.99 -20.18 15.91
N LYS A 91 -4.13 -19.53 15.67
CA LYS A 91 -5.23 -20.08 14.86
C LYS A 91 -4.90 -20.16 13.37
N LYS A 92 -3.86 -19.44 12.93
CA LYS A 92 -3.36 -19.42 11.56
C LYS A 92 -2.11 -20.31 11.48
N GLU A 93 -2.28 -21.63 11.54
CA GLU A 93 -1.17 -22.59 11.38
C GLU A 93 -0.56 -22.51 9.97
N MET A 94 0.43 -21.63 9.78
CA MET A 94 1.49 -21.66 8.75
C MET A 94 2.62 -20.72 9.21
N PRO A 95 3.91 -21.02 8.93
CA PRO A 95 5.04 -20.25 9.45
C PRO A 95 5.10 -18.90 8.75
N TYR A 96 4.52 -17.89 9.40
CA TYR A 96 4.63 -16.50 8.98
C TYR A 96 5.68 -15.81 9.84
N ASP A 97 6.65 -15.19 9.19
CA ASP A 97 7.81 -14.54 9.79
C ASP A 97 7.39 -13.49 10.83
N PHE A 98 7.73 -13.74 12.09
CA PHE A 98 7.38 -12.92 13.26
C PHE A 98 8.00 -11.51 13.24
N THR A 99 8.86 -11.21 12.27
CA THR A 99 9.50 -9.88 12.13
C THR A 99 8.64 -8.85 11.37
N SER A 100 7.51 -9.26 10.79
CA SER A 100 6.67 -8.42 9.91
C SER A 100 5.32 -7.98 10.54
N TYR A 101 5.03 -8.39 11.79
CA TYR A 101 3.74 -8.15 12.44
C TYR A 101 3.78 -7.12 13.59
N GLU A 102 4.97 -6.72 14.05
CA GLU A 102 5.17 -5.60 14.99
C GLU A 102 4.75 -4.24 14.34
N SER A 103 4.67 -4.21 13.01
CA SER A 103 4.28 -3.03 12.20
C SER A 103 2.79 -2.94 11.83
N GLN A 104 1.88 -3.71 12.45
CA GLN A 104 0.46 -3.60 12.07
C GLN A 104 -0.16 -2.26 12.48
N SER A 105 -0.69 -1.63 11.44
CA SER A 105 -1.08 -0.24 11.24
C SER A 105 -2.11 0.28 12.24
N VAL A 106 -2.11 1.60 12.39
CA VAL A 106 -3.25 2.32 12.97
C VAL A 106 -4.43 2.18 12.00
N SER A 107 -5.44 1.36 12.29
CA SER A 107 -6.68 1.29 11.49
C SER A 107 -7.57 2.49 11.83
N LEU A 108 -7.38 3.60 11.13
CA LEU A 108 -8.19 4.81 11.27
C LEU A 108 -9.44 4.72 10.39
N ASP A 109 -10.41 3.90 10.80
CA ASP A 109 -11.73 3.82 10.14
C ASP A 109 -12.63 5.04 10.43
N PHE A 110 -12.06 6.11 11.01
CA PHE A 110 -12.73 7.40 11.24
C PHE A 110 -12.62 8.37 10.04
N ALA A 111 -11.96 7.92 8.97
CA ALA A 111 -11.73 8.63 7.74
C ALA A 111 -13.03 8.72 6.90
N LYS A 112 -14.07 9.43 7.35
CA LYS A 112 -15.31 9.64 6.54
C LYS A 112 -15.81 11.07 6.41
N TYR A 113 -15.12 12.06 6.97
CA TYR A 113 -15.50 13.45 6.81
C TYR A 113 -14.36 14.29 6.25
N VAL A 114 -14.61 14.84 5.05
CA VAL A 114 -13.91 15.92 4.35
C VAL A 114 -12.67 15.56 3.53
N GLU A 115 -12.69 16.08 2.31
CA GLU A 115 -11.99 15.76 1.07
C GLU A 115 -10.54 16.28 0.99
N ILE A 116 -9.82 16.37 2.11
CA ILE A 116 -8.37 16.65 2.11
C ILE A 116 -7.73 15.70 3.11
N ARG A 117 -7.49 14.46 2.67
CA ARG A 117 -6.77 13.46 3.47
C ARG A 117 -5.28 13.64 3.29
N ILE A 118 -4.69 14.41 4.19
CA ILE A 118 -3.35 14.08 4.64
C ILE A 118 -3.48 12.71 5.33
N ASP A 119 -2.86 11.67 4.78
CA ASP A 119 -2.88 10.33 5.37
C ASP A 119 -1.97 10.31 6.62
N ILE A 120 -2.54 10.77 7.73
CA ILE A 120 -1.90 10.76 9.04
C ILE A 120 -1.50 9.32 9.43
N GLY A 121 -2.21 8.30 8.93
CA GLY A 121 -1.90 6.89 9.19
C GLY A 121 -0.55 6.47 8.60
N SER A 122 -0.30 6.75 7.33
CA SER A 122 0.99 6.44 6.71
C SER A 122 2.15 7.25 7.30
N ALA A 123 1.93 8.52 7.66
CA ALA A 123 2.93 9.34 8.34
C ALA A 123 3.28 8.81 9.73
N LEU A 124 2.29 8.31 10.49
CA LEU A 124 2.52 7.68 11.79
C LEU A 124 3.31 6.37 11.65
N ASN A 125 3.07 5.57 10.61
CA ASN A 125 3.79 4.30 10.39
C ASN A 125 5.31 4.49 10.19
N LYS A 126 5.76 5.68 9.79
CA LYS A 126 7.20 6.01 9.66
C LYS A 126 7.88 6.29 11.00
N LEU A 127 7.12 6.45 12.09
CA LEU A 127 7.67 6.62 13.42
C LEU A 127 7.98 5.27 14.08
N LYS A 128 8.87 5.27 15.06
CA LYS A 128 9.11 4.07 15.89
C LYS A 128 7.85 3.77 16.71
N GLU A 129 7.58 2.51 17.00
CA GLU A 129 6.37 2.07 17.73
C GLU A 129 6.14 2.84 19.04
N LEU A 130 7.18 3.01 19.85
CA LEU A 130 7.08 3.76 21.10
C LEU A 130 6.69 5.23 20.88
N ASP A 131 7.17 5.83 19.80
CA ASP A 131 6.85 7.21 19.43
C ASP A 131 5.41 7.32 18.90
N GLN A 132 4.96 6.34 18.11
CA GLN A 132 3.56 6.21 17.70
C GLN A 132 2.65 6.07 18.93
N GLN A 133 3.00 5.19 19.86
CA GLN A 133 2.25 4.94 21.10
C GLN A 133 2.13 6.21 21.94
N ILE A 134 3.23 6.98 22.09
CA ILE A 134 3.23 8.26 22.80
C ILE A 134 2.29 9.28 22.13
N ILE A 135 2.27 9.35 20.80
CA ILE A 135 1.36 10.25 20.05
C ILE A 135 -0.10 9.79 20.18
N SER A 136 -0.36 8.49 20.05
CA SER A 136 -1.71 7.92 20.24
C SER A 136 -2.26 8.23 21.63
N LEU A 137 -1.46 7.98 22.67
CA LEU A 137 -1.83 8.30 24.05
C LEU A 137 -2.08 9.80 24.23
N ARG A 138 -1.26 10.66 23.63
CA ARG A 138 -1.37 12.11 23.80
C ARG A 138 -2.57 12.73 23.09
N PHE A 139 -2.82 12.35 21.83
CA PHE A 139 -3.74 13.09 20.94
C PHE A 139 -5.02 12.35 20.60
N PHE A 140 -5.05 11.02 20.73
CA PHE A 140 -6.25 10.23 20.47
C PHE A 140 -6.92 9.76 21.76
N LEU A 141 -6.18 9.79 22.87
CA LEU A 141 -6.63 9.33 24.18
C LEU A 141 -6.51 10.42 25.25
N ASP A 142 -6.13 11.65 24.89
CA ASP A 142 -6.04 12.82 25.78
C ASP A 142 -5.25 12.60 27.08
N CYS A 143 -4.22 11.74 27.05
CA CYS A 143 -3.38 11.49 28.22
C CYS A 143 -2.45 12.67 28.51
N THR A 144 -2.24 12.95 29.79
CA THR A 144 -1.18 13.86 30.26
C THR A 144 0.20 13.24 30.08
N LEU A 145 1.25 14.06 30.02
CA LEU A 145 2.63 13.56 29.90
C LEU A 145 3.03 12.66 31.08
N SER A 146 2.51 12.96 32.27
CA SER A 146 2.72 12.15 33.47
C SER A 146 2.05 10.77 33.37
N GLU A 147 0.80 10.70 32.89
CA GLU A 147 0.11 9.43 32.64
C GLU A 147 0.84 8.61 31.57
N ILE A 148 1.28 9.25 30.48
CA ILE A 148 2.05 8.57 29.42
C ILE A 148 3.35 8.02 30.00
N ALA A 149 4.08 8.80 30.80
CA ALA A 149 5.31 8.38 31.46
C ALA A 149 5.11 7.13 32.32
N ASN A 150 4.02 7.07 33.07
CA ASN A 150 3.66 5.91 33.89
C ASN A 150 3.25 4.69 33.04
N ILE A 151 2.55 4.92 31.92
CA ILE A 151 2.14 3.86 31.00
C ILE A 151 3.35 3.23 30.31
N VAL A 152 4.25 4.05 29.75
CA VAL A 152 5.39 3.57 28.95
C VAL A 152 6.66 3.29 29.78
N GLY A 153 6.63 3.54 31.10
CA GLY A 153 7.74 3.26 32.01
C GLY A 153 8.95 4.18 31.83
N MET A 154 8.71 5.45 31.49
CA MET A 154 9.77 6.45 31.22
C MET A 154 9.66 7.66 32.15
N ARG A 155 10.73 8.47 32.23
CA ARG A 155 10.65 9.78 32.88
C ARG A 155 9.80 10.72 32.02
N GLU A 156 8.97 11.56 32.65
CA GLU A 156 8.11 12.53 31.95
C GLU A 156 8.89 13.45 31.00
N SER A 157 10.09 13.89 31.41
CA SER A 157 10.98 14.68 30.55
C SER A 157 11.44 13.94 29.28
N ALA A 158 11.63 12.63 29.36
CA ALA A 158 11.98 11.79 28.22
C ALA A 158 10.78 11.59 27.29
N VAL A 159 9.58 11.40 27.84
CA VAL A 159 8.31 11.37 27.06
C VAL A 159 8.09 12.68 26.33
N LYS A 160 8.24 13.82 27.03
CA LYS A 160 8.13 15.16 26.45
C LYS A 160 9.07 15.33 25.26
N ASN A 161 10.35 15.02 25.44
CA ASN A 161 11.35 15.14 24.37
C ASN A 161 11.07 14.23 23.18
N ARG A 162 10.60 13.00 23.42
CA ARG A 162 10.18 12.09 22.34
C ARG A 162 8.98 12.66 21.60
N LEU A 163 7.92 13.04 22.31
CA LEU A 163 6.72 13.62 21.72
C LEU A 163 7.04 14.81 20.80
N TYR A 164 7.87 15.76 21.25
CA TYR A 164 8.28 16.90 20.41
C TYR A 164 9.05 16.47 19.16
N ARG A 165 9.99 15.52 19.26
CA ARG A 165 10.74 15.02 18.10
C ARG A 165 9.85 14.26 17.13
N SER A 166 8.90 13.49 17.63
CA SER A 166 7.94 12.74 16.82
C SER A 166 6.99 13.69 16.09
N LEU A 167 6.53 14.75 16.76
CA LEU A 167 5.73 15.80 16.14
C LEU A 167 6.50 16.58 15.08
N GLU A 168 7.79 16.85 15.27
CA GLU A 168 8.61 17.54 14.27
C GLU A 168 8.86 16.66 13.04
N LYS A 169 9.09 15.36 13.24
CA LYS A 169 9.15 14.38 12.15
C LYS A 169 7.84 14.34 11.38
N LEU A 170 6.72 14.21 12.08
CA LEU A 170 5.40 14.26 11.43
C LEU A 170 5.21 15.59 10.70
N ARG A 171 5.62 16.72 11.28
CA ARG A 171 5.51 18.02 10.62
C ARG A 171 6.31 18.07 9.32
N THR A 172 7.51 17.51 9.28
CA THR A 172 8.33 17.46 8.05
C THR A 172 7.69 16.56 7.01
N GLU A 173 7.31 15.33 7.41
CA GLU A 173 6.65 14.36 6.53
C GLU A 173 5.32 14.89 5.98
N LEU A 174 4.51 15.51 6.83
CA LEU A 174 3.21 16.08 6.48
C LEU A 174 3.33 17.40 5.72
N LYS A 175 4.44 18.12 5.86
CA LYS A 175 4.74 19.30 5.03
C LYS A 175 5.15 18.87 3.64
N GLU A 176 6.02 17.86 3.51
CA GLU A 176 6.33 17.26 2.20
C GLU A 176 5.09 16.69 1.54
N TRP A 177 4.24 15.98 2.30
CA TRP A 177 2.95 15.50 1.82
C TRP A 177 1.96 16.61 1.49
N GLY A 178 1.91 17.69 2.30
CA GLY A 178 1.05 18.85 2.04
C GLY A 178 1.49 19.61 0.79
N ASP A 179 2.80 19.76 0.59
CA ASP A 179 3.39 20.36 -0.60
C ASP A 179 3.12 19.45 -1.83
N ILE A 180 3.33 18.13 -1.71
CA ILE A 180 3.00 17.13 -2.75
C ILE A 180 1.49 17.11 -3.06
N ALA A 181 0.63 17.21 -2.04
CA ALA A 181 -0.81 17.16 -2.20
C ALA A 181 -1.36 18.39 -2.96
N VAL A 182 -0.61 19.50 -2.97
CA VAL A 182 -0.97 20.74 -3.67
C VAL A 182 -0.35 20.84 -5.07
N MET A 183 0.79 20.20 -5.33
CA MET A 183 1.47 20.17 -6.64
C MET A 183 0.70 19.36 -7.70
N SER A 184 0.64 19.76 -8.97
CA SER A 184 0.12 18.82 -9.98
C SER A 184 1.00 17.58 -10.07
N ILE A 185 0.46 16.44 -10.54
CA ILE A 185 1.27 15.22 -10.71
C ILE A 185 2.44 15.48 -11.66
N LEU A 186 2.22 16.33 -12.66
CA LEU A 186 3.26 16.73 -13.59
C LEU A 186 4.43 17.46 -12.92
N ASP A 187 4.17 18.28 -11.91
CA ASP A 187 5.21 18.97 -11.13
C ASP A 187 6.02 18.00 -10.24
N MET A 188 5.52 16.78 -10.04
CA MET A 188 6.23 15.71 -9.31
C MET A 188 7.21 14.95 -10.19
N ILE A 189 7.23 15.19 -11.51
CA ILE A 189 8.12 14.53 -12.45
C ILE A 189 9.27 15.46 -12.83
N SER A 190 10.50 14.95 -12.73
CA SER A 190 11.71 15.65 -13.17
C SER A 190 12.40 14.85 -14.27
N ILE A 191 12.87 15.53 -15.32
CA ILE A 191 13.61 14.91 -16.43
C ILE A 191 15.07 15.38 -16.35
N VAL A 192 16.02 14.45 -16.40
CA VAL A 192 17.46 14.74 -16.31
C VAL A 192 18.23 13.96 -17.37
N ASN A 193 19.22 14.59 -18.00
CA ASN A 193 20.13 13.93 -18.93
C ASN A 193 21.34 13.38 -18.18
N LYS A 194 21.80 12.18 -18.56
CA LYS A 194 23.03 11.57 -18.02
C LYS A 194 24.16 11.73 -19.04
N ASN A 195 25.35 12.07 -18.54
CA ASN A 195 26.62 12.21 -19.29
C ASN A 195 26.61 13.20 -20.46
N GLU A 196 26.54 14.50 -20.17
CA GLU A 196 26.83 15.54 -21.17
C GLU A 196 28.25 16.13 -21.04
N ALA A 197 28.94 16.26 -22.17
CA ALA A 197 30.04 17.19 -22.33
C ALA A 197 29.46 18.60 -22.53
N ALA A 198 29.83 19.54 -21.65
CA ALA A 198 29.31 20.90 -21.66
C ALA A 198 29.63 21.63 -22.98
N GLY A 199 28.60 22.11 -23.68
CA GLY A 199 28.75 23.13 -24.73
C GLY A 199 28.21 22.76 -26.11
N SER A 200 26.88 22.67 -26.24
CA SER A 200 26.17 22.84 -27.51
C SER A 200 24.70 23.14 -27.21
N LYS A 201 23.94 23.67 -28.18
CA LYS A 201 22.47 23.79 -28.05
C LYS A 201 21.93 22.45 -27.56
N ASP A 202 21.09 22.46 -26.52
CA ASP A 202 20.61 21.25 -25.85
C ASP A 202 19.90 20.34 -26.88
N PRO A 203 20.54 19.22 -27.31
CA PRO A 203 19.92 18.33 -28.29
C PRO A 203 18.66 17.66 -27.72
N PHE A 204 18.52 17.63 -26.40
CA PHE A 204 17.39 17.06 -25.69
C PHE A 204 16.24 18.04 -25.50
N GLU A 205 16.34 19.31 -25.90
CA GLU A 205 15.24 20.28 -25.72
C GLU A 205 13.93 19.75 -26.34
N LYS A 206 14.00 19.22 -27.56
CA LYS A 206 12.86 18.58 -28.22
C LYS A 206 12.41 17.32 -27.49
N VAL A 207 13.35 16.50 -27.02
CA VAL A 207 13.06 15.26 -26.27
C VAL A 207 12.29 15.59 -24.99
N HIS A 208 12.75 16.57 -24.23
CA HIS A 208 12.13 17.03 -22.99
C HIS A 208 10.72 17.57 -23.26
N GLN A 209 10.56 18.38 -24.30
CA GLN A 209 9.24 18.89 -24.72
C GLN A 209 8.28 17.76 -25.10
N ASP A 210 8.73 16.78 -25.90
CA ASP A 210 7.89 15.67 -26.35
C ASP A 210 7.53 14.71 -25.20
N LEU A 211 8.48 14.41 -24.30
CA LEU A 211 8.23 13.62 -23.09
C LEU A 211 7.26 14.34 -22.16
N PHE A 212 7.50 15.63 -21.89
CA PHE A 212 6.65 16.44 -21.02
C PHE A 212 5.23 16.54 -21.58
N ARG A 213 5.06 16.75 -22.89
CA ARG A 213 3.75 16.75 -23.54
C ARG A 213 3.04 15.41 -23.35
N THR A 214 3.74 14.31 -23.64
CA THR A 214 3.19 12.94 -23.50
C THR A 214 2.75 12.66 -22.07
N LEU A 215 3.56 13.03 -21.08
CA LEU A 215 3.24 12.85 -19.67
C LEU A 215 2.07 13.75 -19.25
N LYS A 216 2.10 15.04 -19.60
CA LYS A 216 1.04 16.01 -19.29
C LYS A 216 -0.34 15.54 -19.74
N GLU A 217 -0.43 14.93 -20.91
CA GLU A 217 -1.69 14.42 -21.48
C GLU A 217 -2.23 13.17 -20.77
N ASN A 218 -1.38 12.45 -20.02
CA ASN A 218 -1.70 11.11 -19.54
C ASN A 218 -1.63 10.92 -18.02
N VAL A 219 -0.67 11.52 -17.32
CA VAL A 219 -0.37 11.14 -15.91
C VAL A 219 -1.52 11.40 -14.95
N GLU A 220 -2.23 12.52 -15.10
CA GLU A 220 -3.42 12.85 -14.29
C GLU A 220 -4.58 11.90 -14.58
N ARG A 221 -4.81 11.61 -15.87
CA ARG A 221 -5.84 10.65 -16.30
C ARG A 221 -5.56 9.26 -15.75
N ILE A 222 -4.31 8.80 -15.82
CA ILE A 222 -3.88 7.49 -15.34
C ILE A 222 -4.01 7.41 -13.82
N ALA A 223 -3.51 8.40 -13.09
CA ALA A 223 -3.64 8.49 -11.64
C ALA A 223 -5.09 8.43 -11.17
N SER A 224 -5.98 9.18 -11.86
CA SER A 224 -7.42 9.15 -11.61
C SER A 224 -8.02 7.77 -11.91
N LYS A 225 -7.69 7.17 -13.07
CA LYS A 225 -8.18 5.86 -13.52
C LYS A 225 -7.83 4.74 -12.53
N TYR A 226 -6.64 4.78 -11.94
CA TYR A 226 -6.18 3.80 -10.95
C TYR A 226 -6.37 4.25 -9.50
N LYS A 227 -7.08 5.37 -9.28
CA LYS A 227 -7.43 5.92 -7.96
C LYS A 227 -6.22 6.05 -7.05
N HIS A 228 -5.10 6.52 -7.60
CA HIS A 228 -3.83 6.63 -6.89
C HIS A 228 -3.03 7.81 -7.39
N ARG A 229 -2.56 8.64 -6.46
CA ARG A 229 -1.61 9.71 -6.74
C ARG A 229 -0.22 9.22 -6.35
N PRO A 230 0.82 9.50 -7.15
CA PRO A 230 2.20 9.18 -6.81
C PRO A 230 2.55 9.51 -5.35
N SER A 231 3.16 8.55 -4.65
CA SER A 231 3.58 8.71 -3.25
C SER A 231 4.83 9.57 -3.10
N CYS A 232 5.61 9.72 -4.17
CA CYS A 232 6.85 10.48 -4.20
C CYS A 232 7.13 11.08 -5.58
N LYS A 233 8.14 11.96 -5.65
CA LYS A 233 8.61 12.53 -6.92
C LYS A 233 9.30 11.47 -7.77
N THR A 234 9.06 11.50 -9.07
CA THR A 234 9.65 10.58 -10.06
C THR A 234 10.71 11.29 -10.87
N ILE A 235 11.85 10.63 -11.10
CA ILE A 235 12.94 11.18 -11.91
C ILE A 235 13.09 10.32 -13.17
N ILE A 236 13.03 10.92 -14.34
CA ILE A 236 13.30 10.29 -15.63
C ILE A 236 14.74 10.63 -16.01
N GLU A 237 15.60 9.62 -16.04
CA GLU A 237 17.00 9.72 -16.40
C GLU A 237 17.20 9.27 -17.84
N ILE A 238 17.65 10.18 -18.70
CA ILE A 238 17.87 9.94 -20.13
C ILE A 238 19.35 9.65 -20.36
N TYR A 239 19.65 8.44 -20.84
CA TYR A 239 21.00 8.01 -21.19
C TYR A 239 21.27 8.28 -22.67
N PRO A 240 22.49 8.66 -23.06
CA PRO A 240 22.77 9.17 -24.40
C PRO A 240 22.63 8.11 -25.50
N ASP A 241 22.89 6.84 -25.16
CA ASP A 241 22.85 5.70 -26.07
C ASP A 241 22.61 4.39 -25.32
N LEU A 242 22.29 3.34 -26.09
CA LEU A 242 21.93 2.03 -25.56
C LEU A 242 23.07 1.36 -24.77
N PRO A 243 24.34 1.34 -25.24
CA PRO A 243 25.45 0.79 -24.45
C PRO A 243 25.65 1.49 -23.10
N THR A 244 25.56 2.83 -23.06
CA THR A 244 25.68 3.60 -21.81
C THR A 244 24.53 3.28 -20.86
N PHE A 245 23.31 3.13 -21.38
CA PHE A 245 22.15 2.69 -20.60
C PHE A 245 22.36 1.29 -20.01
N HIS A 246 22.72 0.30 -20.83
CA HIS A 246 22.99 -1.09 -20.43
C HIS A 246 24.06 -1.19 -19.34
N GLN A 247 25.16 -0.44 -19.50
CA GLN A 247 26.20 -0.37 -18.49
C GLN A 247 25.68 0.24 -17.17
N ALA A 248 24.88 1.31 -17.25
CA ALA A 248 24.38 2.01 -16.05
C ALA A 248 23.33 1.22 -15.26
N VAL A 249 22.62 0.29 -15.90
CA VAL A 249 21.65 -0.60 -15.24
C VAL A 249 22.28 -1.94 -14.82
N GLY A 250 23.58 -2.15 -15.07
CA GLY A 250 24.30 -3.36 -14.68
C GLY A 250 24.09 -4.56 -15.60
N GLU A 251 23.52 -4.35 -16.79
CA GLU A 251 23.14 -5.39 -17.74
C GLU A 251 23.86 -5.16 -19.08
N ALA A 252 25.19 -5.27 -19.09
CA ALA A 252 26.02 -4.93 -20.25
C ALA A 252 25.72 -5.77 -21.51
N ASP A 253 25.24 -7.00 -21.33
CA ASP A 253 24.90 -7.94 -22.40
C ASP A 253 23.38 -8.01 -22.66
N ALA A 254 22.63 -7.00 -22.22
CA ALA A 254 21.18 -6.99 -22.41
C ALA A 254 20.79 -6.98 -23.90
N PRO A 255 19.65 -7.58 -24.26
CA PRO A 255 19.13 -7.52 -25.62
C PRO A 255 18.89 -6.08 -26.11
N ASN A 256 19.01 -5.86 -27.42
CA ASN A 256 18.81 -4.53 -28.03
C ASN A 256 17.41 -3.94 -27.80
N TRP A 257 16.40 -4.79 -27.56
CA TRP A 257 15.04 -4.34 -27.26
C TRP A 257 14.92 -3.77 -25.84
N PHE A 258 15.85 -4.06 -24.93
CA PHE A 258 15.85 -3.56 -23.56
C PHE A 258 16.39 -2.12 -23.52
N MET A 259 15.49 -1.14 -23.52
CA MET A 259 15.85 0.28 -23.68
C MET A 259 15.38 1.17 -22.53
N GLY A 260 14.75 0.58 -21.51
CA GLY A 260 14.32 1.30 -20.33
C GLY A 260 13.89 0.38 -19.20
N THR A 261 14.03 0.89 -17.99
CA THR A 261 13.64 0.21 -16.74
C THR A 261 13.34 1.27 -15.67
N TYR A 262 12.95 0.86 -14.48
CA TYR A 262 12.88 1.74 -13.33
C TYR A 262 13.40 1.05 -12.07
N GLU A 263 13.92 1.85 -11.14
CA GLU A 263 14.43 1.42 -9.85
C GLU A 263 14.02 2.44 -8.80
N GLY A 264 13.20 2.03 -7.83
CA GLY A 264 12.59 2.95 -6.87
C GLY A 264 11.78 4.03 -7.58
N ASN A 265 12.14 5.30 -7.40
CA ASN A 265 11.48 6.44 -8.03
C ASN A 265 12.18 6.96 -9.30
N ARG A 266 13.12 6.19 -9.86
CA ARG A 266 13.91 6.58 -11.03
C ARG A 266 13.56 5.72 -12.22
N LEU A 267 13.00 6.33 -13.26
CA LEU A 267 12.88 5.74 -14.58
C LEU A 267 14.18 6.00 -15.34
N LYS A 268 14.76 4.96 -15.91
CA LYS A 268 15.99 5.03 -16.71
C LYS A 268 15.63 4.67 -18.13
N ILE A 269 15.88 5.55 -19.09
CA ILE A 269 15.56 5.33 -20.51
C ILE A 269 16.75 5.67 -21.39
N VAL A 270 16.87 5.00 -22.53
CA VAL A 270 17.73 5.46 -23.63
C VAL A 270 17.16 6.75 -24.25
N SER A 271 18.02 7.59 -24.80
CA SER A 271 17.62 8.77 -25.55
C SER A 271 16.78 8.41 -26.77
N PRO A 272 15.61 9.04 -26.98
CA PRO A 272 14.86 8.92 -28.23
C PRO A 272 15.66 9.35 -29.47
N LEU A 273 16.71 10.16 -29.30
CA LEU A 273 17.61 10.58 -30.40
C LEU A 273 18.57 9.47 -30.82
N ASN A 274 18.82 8.50 -29.95
CA ASN A 274 19.67 7.34 -30.24
C ASN A 274 19.07 6.06 -29.63
N PRO A 275 17.90 5.62 -30.14
CA PRO A 275 17.08 4.60 -29.50
C PRO A 275 17.63 3.17 -29.64
N GLY A 276 18.72 2.99 -30.39
CA GLY A 276 19.22 1.66 -30.79
C GLY A 276 18.51 1.10 -32.02
N PRO A 277 18.81 -0.15 -32.40
CA PRO A 277 18.37 -0.72 -33.68
C PRO A 277 16.92 -1.24 -33.69
N GLU A 278 16.36 -1.59 -32.53
CA GLU A 278 15.03 -2.20 -32.40
C GLU A 278 13.91 -1.17 -32.14
N HIS A 279 14.27 0.10 -31.95
CA HIS A 279 13.36 1.14 -31.48
C HIS A 279 13.42 2.40 -32.33
N THR A 280 12.29 3.10 -32.36
CA THR A 280 12.15 4.43 -32.96
C THR A 280 12.04 5.48 -31.88
N TYR A 281 12.25 6.76 -32.25
CA TYR A 281 11.98 7.90 -31.37
C TYR A 281 10.61 7.80 -30.69
N GLU A 282 9.55 7.55 -31.47
CA GLU A 282 8.18 7.48 -30.95
C GLU A 282 7.97 6.30 -29.98
N SER A 283 8.60 5.15 -30.25
CA SER A 283 8.51 3.99 -29.36
C SER A 283 9.16 4.23 -28.00
N ILE A 284 10.25 5.02 -27.92
CA ILE A 284 10.87 5.40 -26.64
C ILE A 284 9.95 6.36 -25.87
N ILE A 285 9.33 7.33 -26.56
CA ILE A 285 8.35 8.25 -25.94
C ILE A 285 7.18 7.46 -25.33
N LYS A 286 6.57 6.55 -26.10
CA LYS A 286 5.48 5.68 -25.60
C LYS A 286 5.95 4.82 -24.44
N SER A 287 7.14 4.24 -24.54
CA SER A 287 7.66 3.36 -23.49
C SER A 287 8.03 4.12 -22.22
N THR A 288 8.32 5.42 -22.31
CA THR A 288 8.48 6.23 -21.10
C THR A 288 7.16 6.34 -20.32
N LEU A 289 6.04 6.51 -21.03
CA LEU A 289 4.71 6.47 -20.41
C LEU A 289 4.37 5.08 -19.88
N HIS A 290 4.76 4.01 -20.59
CA HIS A 290 4.64 2.63 -20.14
C HIS A 290 5.36 2.43 -18.80
N LEU A 291 6.64 2.83 -18.71
CA LEU A 291 7.44 2.69 -17.50
C LEU A 291 6.87 3.52 -16.33
N TYR A 292 6.41 4.74 -16.59
CA TYR A 292 5.75 5.57 -15.57
C TYR A 292 4.50 4.88 -15.03
N THR A 293 3.70 4.31 -15.92
CA THR A 293 2.48 3.62 -15.53
C THR A 293 2.81 2.36 -14.73
N MET A 294 3.77 1.55 -15.17
CA MET A 294 4.23 0.38 -14.41
C MET A 294 4.68 0.76 -13.00
N TRP A 295 5.51 1.80 -12.89
CA TRP A 295 5.97 2.33 -11.62
C TRP A 295 4.80 2.79 -10.73
N LEU A 296 3.82 3.50 -11.29
CA LEU A 296 2.62 3.92 -10.55
C LEU A 296 1.82 2.72 -10.02
N ILE A 297 1.70 1.64 -10.80
CA ILE A 297 1.04 0.42 -10.35
C ILE A 297 1.83 -0.26 -9.23
N GLU A 298 3.17 -0.27 -9.30
CA GLU A 298 4.02 -0.75 -8.22
C GLU A 298 3.90 0.13 -6.96
N ASP A 299 3.74 1.44 -7.12
CA ASP A 299 3.51 2.39 -6.03
C ASP A 299 2.14 2.18 -5.34
N ILE A 300 1.14 1.66 -6.06
CA ILE A 300 -0.14 1.20 -5.47
C ILE A 300 0.08 -0.07 -4.67
N ASN A 301 0.79 -1.04 -5.26
CA ASN A 301 1.04 -2.33 -4.65
C ASN A 301 2.34 -2.94 -5.20
N ALA A 302 3.37 -2.97 -4.36
CA ALA A 302 4.68 -3.52 -4.72
C ALA A 302 4.64 -5.03 -5.08
N THR A 303 3.61 -5.75 -4.63
CA THR A 303 3.43 -7.18 -4.94
C THR A 303 2.52 -7.42 -6.15
N ALA A 304 2.17 -6.37 -6.91
CA ALA A 304 1.37 -6.53 -8.13
C ALA A 304 2.08 -7.44 -9.15
N PRO A 305 1.39 -8.45 -9.70
CA PRO A 305 1.96 -9.40 -10.66
C PRO A 305 2.62 -8.69 -11.84
N LYS A 306 3.69 -9.28 -12.39
CA LYS A 306 4.44 -8.68 -13.51
C LYS A 306 3.53 -8.43 -14.70
N TRP A 307 2.67 -9.39 -15.04
CA TRP A 307 1.71 -9.26 -16.15
C TRP A 307 0.70 -8.13 -15.93
N VAL A 308 0.31 -7.85 -14.68
CA VAL A 308 -0.59 -6.71 -14.36
C VAL A 308 0.15 -5.40 -14.63
N ARG A 309 1.36 -5.25 -14.07
CA ARG A 309 2.17 -4.03 -14.27
C ARG A 309 2.48 -3.82 -15.76
N GLN A 310 3.01 -4.84 -16.44
CA GLN A 310 3.36 -4.78 -17.86
C GLN A 310 2.15 -4.54 -18.75
N GLY A 311 1.04 -5.26 -18.51
CA GLY A 311 -0.18 -5.14 -19.29
C GLY A 311 -0.80 -3.75 -19.17
N ILE A 312 -0.88 -3.20 -17.95
CA ILE A 312 -1.40 -1.85 -17.73
C ILE A 312 -0.48 -0.80 -18.36
N GLY A 313 0.84 -0.96 -18.21
CA GLY A 313 1.82 -0.10 -18.85
C GLY A 313 1.63 -0.06 -20.37
N GLY A 314 1.55 -1.23 -21.01
CA GLY A 314 1.40 -1.34 -22.46
C GLY A 314 0.04 -0.83 -22.94
N TYR A 315 -1.02 -1.09 -22.19
CA TYR A 315 -2.39 -0.67 -22.48
C TYR A 315 -2.54 0.86 -22.42
N GLU A 316 -2.07 1.50 -21.34
CA GLU A 316 -2.14 2.96 -21.18
C GLU A 316 -1.25 3.70 -22.17
N ALA A 317 -0.06 3.17 -22.44
CA ALA A 317 0.87 3.75 -23.39
C ALA A 317 0.49 3.55 -24.86
N LYS A 318 -0.50 2.66 -25.14
CA LYS A 318 -0.79 2.14 -26.48
C LYS A 318 0.49 1.72 -27.19
N GLN A 319 1.32 0.95 -26.46
CA GLN A 319 2.68 0.63 -26.87
C GLN A 319 2.70 -0.19 -28.17
N MET A 320 1.68 -1.04 -28.36
CA MET A 320 1.50 -1.89 -29.52
C MET A 320 0.17 -1.58 -30.21
N THR A 321 0.12 -1.78 -31.53
CA THR A 321 -1.13 -1.70 -32.29
C THR A 321 -1.93 -3.00 -32.17
N GLU A 322 -3.25 -2.91 -32.31
CA GLU A 322 -4.12 -4.09 -32.33
C GLU A 322 -3.72 -5.06 -33.45
N GLU A 323 -3.35 -4.54 -34.63
CA GLU A 323 -2.85 -5.34 -35.76
C GLU A 323 -1.57 -6.09 -35.40
N PHE A 324 -0.61 -5.45 -34.73
CA PHE A 324 0.62 -6.11 -34.30
C PHE A 324 0.36 -7.23 -33.29
N ILE A 325 -0.52 -6.98 -32.31
CA ILE A 325 -0.92 -7.97 -31.31
C ILE A 325 -1.59 -9.17 -32.00
N ALA A 326 -2.54 -8.91 -32.90
CA ALA A 326 -3.23 -9.97 -33.65
C ALA A 326 -2.25 -10.79 -34.50
N ASN A 327 -1.41 -10.13 -35.31
CA ASN A 327 -0.44 -10.78 -36.20
C ASN A 327 0.58 -11.66 -35.46
N THR A 328 0.87 -11.35 -34.20
CA THR A 328 1.87 -12.09 -33.40
C THR A 328 1.29 -13.16 -32.49
N THR A 329 -0.02 -13.14 -32.21
CA THR A 329 -0.66 -14.06 -31.24
C THR A 329 -1.79 -14.92 -31.82
N ALA A 330 -2.45 -14.49 -32.89
CA ALA A 330 -3.64 -15.16 -33.45
C ALA A 330 -3.44 -16.65 -33.77
N ASP A 331 -2.27 -17.00 -34.31
CA ASP A 331 -1.96 -18.38 -34.69
C ASP A 331 -1.84 -19.32 -33.46
N ALA A 332 -1.21 -18.84 -32.39
CA ALA A 332 -1.13 -19.60 -31.13
C ALA A 332 -2.52 -19.73 -30.49
N VAL A 333 -3.33 -18.67 -30.55
CA VAL A 333 -4.73 -18.70 -30.07
C VAL A 333 -5.57 -19.72 -30.85
N ARG A 334 -5.40 -19.80 -32.18
CA ARG A 334 -6.09 -20.79 -33.03
C ARG A 334 -5.71 -22.22 -32.67
N ARG A 335 -4.44 -22.47 -32.37
CA ARG A 335 -3.94 -23.79 -31.97
C ARG A 335 -4.21 -24.15 -30.50
N GLY A 336 -4.65 -23.19 -29.68
CA GLY A 336 -4.86 -23.38 -28.24
C GLY A 336 -3.55 -23.41 -27.44
N GLU A 337 -2.45 -22.92 -28.03
CA GLU A 337 -1.11 -22.89 -27.43
C GLU A 337 -0.89 -21.57 -26.67
N ILE A 338 -1.77 -21.29 -25.71
CA ILE A 338 -1.76 -20.04 -24.94
C ILE A 338 -1.17 -20.33 -23.55
N PRO A 339 -0.17 -19.57 -23.06
CA PRO A 339 0.37 -19.77 -21.72
C PRO A 339 -0.67 -19.60 -20.61
N GLU A 340 -0.39 -20.17 -19.44
CA GLU A 340 -1.14 -19.95 -18.20
C GLU A 340 -0.82 -18.58 -17.58
N PHE A 341 -1.72 -18.01 -16.77
CA PHE A 341 -1.53 -16.68 -16.19
C PHE A 341 -0.26 -16.58 -15.34
N LEU A 342 0.06 -17.62 -14.56
CA LEU A 342 1.23 -17.68 -13.70
C LEU A 342 2.55 -17.64 -14.48
N GLU A 343 2.58 -18.11 -15.73
CA GLU A 343 3.79 -18.09 -16.56
C GLU A 343 4.21 -16.66 -16.90
N PHE A 344 3.26 -15.71 -16.93
CA PHE A 344 3.54 -14.30 -17.17
C PHE A 344 4.11 -13.55 -15.94
N ASN A 345 4.34 -14.24 -14.82
CA ASN A 345 5.11 -13.70 -13.69
C ASN A 345 6.62 -13.98 -13.78
N ASN A 346 7.08 -14.61 -14.86
CA ASN A 346 8.48 -14.94 -15.06
C ASN A 346 9.34 -13.67 -15.26
N ASP A 347 10.38 -13.49 -14.43
CA ASP A 347 11.31 -12.35 -14.46
C ASP A 347 12.47 -12.48 -15.45
N THR A 348 12.53 -13.56 -16.21
CA THR A 348 13.57 -13.77 -17.23
C THR A 348 13.28 -13.06 -18.56
N TRP A 349 14.29 -13.03 -19.43
CA TRP A 349 14.17 -12.56 -20.82
C TRP A 349 13.20 -13.40 -21.68
N ASP A 350 12.81 -14.60 -21.21
CA ASP A 350 11.84 -15.48 -21.90
C ASP A 350 10.43 -14.86 -21.98
N PHE A 351 10.16 -13.81 -21.21
CA PHE A 351 8.89 -13.08 -21.24
C PHE A 351 8.56 -12.56 -22.66
N GLU A 352 9.54 -12.08 -23.44
CA GLU A 352 9.30 -11.71 -24.85
C GLU A 352 9.11 -12.94 -25.74
N THR A 353 9.89 -14.01 -25.50
CA THR A 353 9.82 -15.26 -26.27
C THR A 353 8.42 -15.86 -26.25
N MET A 354 7.74 -15.81 -25.09
CA MET A 354 6.36 -16.27 -24.92
C MET A 354 5.28 -15.23 -25.28
N LYS A 355 5.65 -14.09 -25.89
CA LYS A 355 4.73 -12.98 -26.20
C LYS A 355 4.04 -12.41 -24.96
N GLY A 356 4.76 -12.37 -23.85
CA GLY A 356 4.26 -11.92 -22.55
C GLY A 356 3.75 -10.49 -22.56
N PHE A 357 4.35 -9.57 -23.33
CA PHE A 357 3.87 -8.20 -23.46
C PHE A 357 2.49 -8.15 -24.15
N GLN A 358 2.34 -8.86 -25.26
CA GLN A 358 1.10 -8.94 -26.04
C GLN A 358 -0.01 -9.58 -25.22
N TYR A 359 0.26 -10.71 -24.57
CA TYR A 359 -0.73 -11.38 -23.74
C TYR A 359 -1.08 -10.56 -22.50
N SER A 360 -0.12 -9.94 -21.82
CA SER A 360 -0.41 -9.06 -20.67
C SER A 360 -1.32 -7.89 -21.07
N TYR A 361 -1.09 -7.29 -22.25
CA TYR A 361 -1.99 -6.29 -22.82
C TYR A 361 -3.42 -6.84 -22.99
N LEU A 362 -3.55 -8.00 -23.66
CA LEU A 362 -4.84 -8.63 -23.94
C LEU A 362 -5.58 -9.04 -22.65
N ILE A 363 -4.88 -9.41 -21.59
CA ILE A 363 -5.50 -9.73 -20.30
C ILE A 363 -6.08 -8.46 -19.66
N VAL A 364 -5.32 -7.37 -19.64
CA VAL A 364 -5.80 -6.08 -19.09
C VAL A 364 -6.98 -5.55 -19.89
N GLU A 365 -6.92 -5.65 -21.21
CA GLU A 365 -8.03 -5.30 -22.10
C GLU A 365 -9.26 -6.16 -21.80
N PHE A 366 -9.12 -7.48 -21.76
CA PHE A 366 -10.19 -8.41 -21.43
C PHE A 366 -10.84 -8.12 -20.07
N ILE A 367 -10.04 -7.91 -19.01
CA ILE A 367 -10.56 -7.57 -17.68
C ILE A 367 -11.32 -6.25 -17.74
N THR A 368 -10.76 -5.24 -18.41
CA THR A 368 -11.37 -3.91 -18.50
C THR A 368 -12.70 -3.95 -19.26
N GLU A 369 -12.76 -4.67 -20.38
CA GLU A 369 -13.96 -4.75 -21.23
C GLU A 369 -15.03 -5.69 -20.66
N SER A 370 -14.63 -6.80 -20.04
CA SER A 370 -15.57 -7.83 -19.57
C SER A 370 -16.02 -7.62 -18.13
N TYR A 371 -15.18 -7.02 -17.28
CA TYR A 371 -15.42 -6.87 -15.84
C TYR A 371 -15.33 -5.43 -15.34
N GLY A 372 -14.89 -4.49 -16.19
CA GLY A 372 -14.78 -3.08 -15.84
C GLY A 372 -13.50 -2.73 -15.08
N LEU A 373 -13.22 -1.43 -15.07
CA LEU A 373 -12.03 -0.84 -14.47
C LEU A 373 -11.93 -1.04 -12.94
N ASP A 374 -13.06 -1.07 -12.23
CA ASP A 374 -13.07 -1.29 -10.79
C ASP A 374 -12.56 -2.69 -10.43
N THR A 375 -12.84 -3.69 -11.27
CA THR A 375 -12.32 -5.06 -11.10
C THR A 375 -10.81 -5.08 -11.31
N LEU A 376 -10.30 -4.42 -12.35
CA LEU A 376 -8.85 -4.29 -12.55
C LEU A 376 -8.17 -3.59 -11.36
N ASN A 377 -8.80 -2.56 -10.80
CA ASN A 377 -8.32 -1.86 -9.60
C ASN A 377 -8.26 -2.76 -8.34
N GLN A 378 -9.17 -3.73 -8.22
CA GLN A 378 -9.13 -4.74 -7.16
C GLN A 378 -8.00 -5.73 -7.40
N VAL A 379 -7.78 -6.18 -8.64
CA VAL A 379 -6.67 -7.09 -9.00
C VAL A 379 -5.31 -6.48 -8.65
N ILE A 380 -5.12 -5.19 -8.95
CA ILE A 380 -3.88 -4.47 -8.59
C ILE A 380 -3.64 -4.50 -7.08
N ARG A 381 -4.67 -4.20 -6.27
CA ARG A 381 -4.55 -4.06 -4.81
C ARG A 381 -4.52 -5.39 -4.07
N ASN A 382 -5.22 -6.40 -4.58
CA ASN A 382 -5.40 -7.69 -3.92
C ASN A 382 -5.16 -8.85 -4.91
N PRO A 383 -3.95 -8.99 -5.48
CA PRO A 383 -3.69 -9.98 -6.53
C PRO A 383 -3.87 -11.43 -6.07
N HIS A 384 -3.78 -11.70 -4.77
CA HIS A 384 -4.01 -13.03 -4.20
C HIS A 384 -5.49 -13.39 -4.04
N GLU A 385 -6.40 -12.42 -4.13
CA GLU A 385 -7.85 -12.64 -3.99
C GLU A 385 -8.54 -12.87 -5.36
N PHE A 386 -7.78 -13.33 -6.35
CA PHE A 386 -8.23 -13.48 -7.73
C PHE A 386 -9.58 -14.19 -7.85
N ASN A 387 -9.75 -15.33 -7.18
CA ASN A 387 -11.00 -16.09 -7.19
C ASN A 387 -12.17 -15.32 -6.55
N GLY A 388 -11.90 -14.53 -5.51
CA GLY A 388 -12.90 -13.69 -4.84
C GLY A 388 -13.35 -12.52 -5.70
N ILE A 389 -12.41 -11.89 -6.41
CA ILE A 389 -12.63 -10.75 -7.30
C ILE A 389 -13.51 -11.17 -8.50
N PHE A 390 -13.14 -12.26 -9.19
CA PHE A 390 -13.86 -12.73 -10.37
C PHE A 390 -15.04 -13.66 -10.05
N LYS A 391 -15.15 -14.13 -8.80
CA LYS A 391 -16.11 -15.16 -8.36
C LYS A 391 -16.05 -16.44 -9.20
N ARG A 392 -14.85 -16.76 -9.69
CA ARG A 392 -14.55 -17.82 -10.65
C ARG A 392 -13.15 -18.34 -10.39
N SER A 393 -12.88 -19.57 -10.80
CA SER A 393 -11.52 -20.10 -10.82
C SER A 393 -10.67 -19.46 -11.90
N GLU A 394 -9.35 -19.53 -11.73
CA GLU A 394 -8.37 -19.09 -12.72
C GLU A 394 -8.55 -19.79 -14.08
N SER A 395 -8.87 -21.09 -14.07
CA SER A 395 -9.14 -21.88 -15.29
C SER A 395 -10.37 -21.38 -16.05
N GLU A 396 -11.48 -21.13 -15.36
CA GLU A 396 -12.70 -20.60 -15.99
C GLU A 396 -12.48 -19.20 -16.57
N LEU A 397 -11.69 -18.37 -15.88
CA LEU A 397 -11.34 -17.05 -16.39
C LEU A 397 -10.44 -17.15 -17.63
N ARG A 398 -9.47 -18.07 -17.62
CA ARG A 398 -8.61 -18.32 -18.77
C ARG A 398 -9.42 -18.76 -19.98
N GLU A 399 -10.34 -19.70 -19.82
CA GLU A 399 -11.23 -20.14 -20.92
C GLU A 399 -12.02 -18.96 -21.53
N GLN A 400 -12.53 -18.07 -20.70
CA GLN A 400 -13.23 -16.87 -21.17
C GLN A 400 -12.31 -15.89 -21.88
N TRP A 401 -11.11 -15.69 -21.36
CA TRP A 401 -10.10 -14.86 -22.01
C TRP A 401 -9.72 -15.42 -23.39
N ILE A 402 -9.56 -16.74 -23.52
CA ILE A 402 -9.32 -17.42 -24.80
C ILE A 402 -10.51 -17.19 -25.75
N SER A 403 -11.75 -17.34 -25.27
CA SER A 403 -12.95 -17.09 -26.07
C SER A 403 -13.07 -15.63 -26.51
N TYR A 404 -12.67 -14.70 -25.64
CA TYR A 404 -12.60 -13.27 -25.93
C TYR A 404 -11.61 -13.00 -27.07
N MET A 405 -10.38 -13.55 -26.99
CA MET A 405 -9.37 -13.39 -28.03
C MET A 405 -9.80 -13.99 -29.37
N LYS A 406 -10.41 -15.19 -29.37
CA LYS A 406 -10.96 -15.81 -30.59
C LYS A 406 -12.00 -14.92 -31.27
N THR A 407 -12.91 -14.35 -30.48
CA THR A 407 -13.92 -13.41 -30.97
C THR A 407 -13.26 -12.15 -31.52
N LYS A 408 -12.31 -11.56 -30.78
CA LYS A 408 -11.58 -10.34 -31.17
C LYS A 408 -10.82 -10.53 -32.48
N PHE A 409 -10.22 -11.69 -32.70
CA PHE A 409 -9.43 -11.99 -33.89
C PHE A 409 -10.25 -12.59 -35.04
N ASN A 410 -11.57 -12.80 -34.87
CA ASN A 410 -12.44 -13.49 -35.82
C ASN A 410 -11.94 -14.91 -36.19
N ILE A 411 -11.62 -15.74 -35.18
CA ILE A 411 -11.04 -17.09 -35.33
C ILE A 411 -11.92 -18.17 -34.70
#